data_AF-A0A353Y4F9-F1
#
_entry.id   AF-A0A353Y4F9-F1
#
_cell.length_a   1.000
_cell.length_b   1.000
_cell.length_c   1.000
_cell.angle_alpha   90.00
_cell.angle_beta   90.00
_cell.angle_gamma   90.00
#
_symmetry.space_group_name_H-M   'P 1'
#
loop_
_entity.id
_entity.type
_entity.pdbx_description
1 polymer ?
#
loop_
_entity_poly.entity_id
_entity_poly.type
_entity_poly.pdbx_seq_one_letter_code
_entity_poly.pdbx_strand_id
1 'polypeptide(L)' 'MCQLLGMNCNVPTDVMFSFAGFAERGGRTDHHGDGWGIAFFEDKGLRHFVDHQSAAESPVAELIRHYPIKSR' A
#
# COMPACT_ATOMS: atom_id res chain seq x y z
N MET A 1 14.64 6.12 -8.06
CA MET A 1 13.41 6.94 -8.25
C MET A 1 12.27 6.18 -7.60
N CYS A 2 11.30 6.81 -6.94
CA CYS A 2 10.19 6.10 -6.27
C CYS A 2 8.90 6.21 -7.09
N GLN A 3 8.02 5.22 -6.98
CA GLN A 3 6.63 5.33 -7.43
C GLN A 3 5.73 5.76 -6.28
N LEU A 4 4.71 6.55 -6.59
CA LEU A 4 3.73 7.04 -5.61
C LEU A 4 2.33 6.58 -6.00
N LEU A 5 1.55 6.18 -5.01
CA LEU A 5 0.12 5.90 -5.13
C LEU A 5 -0.62 6.75 -4.08
N GLY A 6 -1.58 7.54 -4.53
CA GLY A 6 -2.45 8.34 -3.67
C GLY A 6 -3.90 8.18 -4.09
N MET A 7 -4.80 8.10 -3.11
CA MET A 7 -6.24 7.95 -3.34
C MET A 7 -7.01 8.89 -2.42
N ASN A 8 -8.02 9.57 -2.97
CA ASN A 8 -8.96 10.38 -2.22
C ASN A 8 -10.37 10.08 -2.74
N CYS A 9 -11.30 9.71 -1.86
CA CYS A 9 -12.65 9.30 -2.22
C CYS A 9 -13.65 9.87 -1.21
N ASN A 10 -14.85 10.22 -1.65
CA ASN A 10 -15.92 10.74 -0.77
C ASN A 10 -16.73 9.63 -0.08
N VAL A 11 -16.53 8.38 -0.48
CA VAL A 11 -17.14 7.18 0.12
C VAL A 11 -16.04 6.16 0.41
N PRO A 12 -16.24 5.29 1.43
CA PRO A 12 -15.27 4.25 1.76
C PRO A 12 -15.00 3.37 0.56
N THR A 13 -13.77 3.45 0.05
CA THR A 13 -13.34 2.78 -1.18
C THR A 13 -12.24 1.79 -0.84
N ASP A 14 -12.30 0.64 -1.50
CA ASP A 14 -11.33 -0.42 -1.38
C ASP A 14 -10.05 -0.04 -2.17
N VAL A 15 -8.95 0.20 -1.45
CA VAL A 15 -7.64 0.54 -2.05
C VAL A 15 -6.86 -0.70 -2.51
N MET A 16 -7.35 -1.90 -2.21
CA MET A 16 -6.61 -3.16 -2.29
C MET A 16 -6.28 -3.52 -3.73
N PHE A 17 -7.20 -3.25 -4.66
CA PHE A 17 -6.96 -3.46 -6.08
C PHE A 17 -5.81 -2.58 -6.61
N SER A 18 -5.80 -1.30 -6.23
CA SER A 18 -4.73 -0.37 -6.61
C SER A 18 -3.41 -0.70 -5.91
N PHE A 19 -3.47 -1.15 -4.66
CA PHE A 19 -2.30 -1.54 -3.88
C PHE A 19 -1.65 -2.81 -4.42
N ALA A 20 -2.43 -3.83 -4.78
CA ALA A 20 -1.91 -5.07 -5.34
C ALA A 20 -1.05 -4.78 -6.58
N GLY A 21 -1.56 -4.00 -7.54
CA GLY A 21 -0.77 -3.62 -8.72
C GLY A 21 0.46 -2.76 -8.39
N PHE A 22 0.39 -1.92 -7.36
CA PHE A 22 1.53 -1.12 -6.89
C PHE A 22 2.61 -1.99 -6.25
N ALA A 23 2.23 -2.96 -5.42
CA ALA A 23 3.17 -3.85 -4.74
C ALA A 23 3.99 -4.68 -5.74
N GLU A 24 3.40 -5.09 -6.86
CA GLU A 24 4.14 -5.78 -7.94
C GLU A 24 5.24 -4.91 -8.56
N ARG A 25 4.99 -3.61 -8.72
CA ARG A 25 6.00 -2.65 -9.22
C ARG A 25 7.05 -2.33 -8.17
N GLY A 26 6.76 -2.57 -6.90
CA GLY A 26 7.71 -2.44 -5.80
C GLY A 26 8.68 -3.60 -5.69
N GLY A 27 9.36 -3.98 -6.79
CA GLY A 27 10.45 -4.96 -6.80
C GLY A 27 10.28 -6.18 -7.71
N ARG A 28 9.09 -6.45 -8.28
CA ARG A 28 8.89 -7.60 -9.19
C ARG A 28 8.83 -7.22 -10.67
N THR A 29 8.00 -6.25 -11.02
CA THR A 29 7.80 -5.80 -12.42
C THR A 29 8.52 -4.49 -12.71
N ASP A 30 9.08 -3.84 -11.69
CA ASP A 30 9.87 -2.62 -11.79
C ASP A 30 10.96 -2.61 -10.70
N HIS A 31 11.93 -1.71 -10.80
CA HIS A 31 13.16 -1.69 -9.98
C HIS A 31 13.00 -1.01 -8.61
N HIS A 32 11.78 -0.67 -8.20
CA HIS A 32 11.48 0.05 -6.95
C HIS A 32 11.50 -0.87 -5.73
N GLY A 33 12.67 -1.44 -5.42
CA GLY A 33 12.85 -2.45 -4.37
C GLY A 33 13.40 -1.94 -3.04
N ASP A 34 13.74 -0.65 -2.92
CA ASP A 34 14.47 -0.08 -1.77
C ASP A 34 13.61 0.12 -0.50
N GLY A 35 12.40 -0.42 -0.48
CA GLY A 35 11.41 -0.24 0.58
C GLY A 35 10.12 0.42 0.11
N TRP A 36 9.11 0.39 0.97
CA TRP A 36 7.80 0.97 0.68
C TRP A 36 7.07 1.38 1.96
N GLY A 37 5.98 2.13 1.79
CA GLY A 37 5.06 2.42 2.88
C GLY A 37 3.67 2.79 2.38
N ILE A 38 2.69 2.64 3.26
CA ILE A 38 1.31 3.05 3.03
C ILE A 38 0.74 3.69 4.30
N ALA A 39 0.00 4.76 4.12
CA ALA A 39 -0.78 5.37 5.18
C ALA A 39 -2.23 5.55 4.72
N PHE A 40 -3.18 5.29 5.61
CA PHE A 40 -4.59 5.49 5.35
C PHE A 40 -5.33 5.85 6.65
N PHE A 41 -6.45 6.56 6.50
CA PHE A 41 -7.29 6.92 7.62
C PHE A 41 -8.25 5.78 7.96
N GLU A 42 -8.49 5.56 9.25
CA GLU A 42 -9.53 4.68 9.76
C GLU A 42 -10.33 5.49 10.78
N ASP A 43 -11.48 6.01 10.33
CA ASP A 43 -12.26 7.06 11.00
C ASP A 43 -11.39 8.30 11.31
N LYS A 44 -11.14 8.60 12.59
CA LYS A 44 -10.30 9.74 13.01
C LYS A 44 -8.84 9.36 13.23
N GLY A 45 -8.50 8.09 13.05
CA GLY A 45 -7.16 7.54 13.23
C GLY A 45 -6.38 7.47 11.92
N LEU A 46 -5.06 7.45 12.03
CA LEU A 46 -4.14 7.17 10.93
C LEU A 46 -3.47 5.83 11.21
N ARG A 47 -3.47 4.92 10.22
CA ARG A 47 -2.56 3.78 10.22
C ARG A 47 -1.46 4.05 9.21
N HIS A 48 -0.23 3.75 9.62
CA HIS A 48 0.96 3.90 8.79
C HIS A 48 1.80 2.65 8.92
N PHE A 49 2.11 2.03 7.79
CA PHE A 49 2.95 0.85 7.68
C PHE A 49 4.12 1.16 6.76
N VAL A 50 5.31 0.72 7.16
CA VAL A 50 6.55 0.90 6.41
C VAL A 50 7.33 -0.39 6.50
N ASP A 51 7.93 -0.80 5.39
CA ASP A 51 8.89 -1.89 5.36
C ASP A 51 10.08 -1.51 4.47
N HIS A 52 11.28 -1.87 4.92
CA HIS A 52 12.53 -1.72 4.17
C HIS A 52 12.68 -2.76 3.05
N GLN A 53 11.96 -3.89 3.13
CA GLN A 53 11.92 -4.87 2.04
C GLN A 53 11.11 -4.35 0.86
N SER A 54 11.32 -4.94 -0.32
CA SER A 54 10.52 -4.66 -1.50
C SER A 54 9.03 -4.96 -1.24
N ALA A 55 8.12 -4.16 -1.80
CA ALA A 55 6.68 -4.39 -1.62
C ALA A 55 6.22 -5.73 -2.23
N ALA A 56 6.96 -6.25 -3.21
CA ALA A 56 6.69 -7.53 -3.83
C ALA A 56 6.92 -8.72 -2.88
N GLU A 57 7.88 -8.62 -1.95
CA GLU A 57 8.28 -9.71 -1.05
C GLU A 57 7.98 -9.42 0.43
N SER A 58 7.54 -8.21 0.76
CA SER A 58 7.26 -7.78 2.12
C SER A 58 6.07 -8.55 2.74
N PRO A 59 6.25 -9.21 3.89
CA PRO A 59 5.14 -9.80 4.65
C PRO A 59 4.13 -8.74 5.13
N VAL A 60 4.57 -7.49 5.32
CA VAL A 60 3.69 -6.37 5.64
C VAL A 60 2.80 -6.04 4.44
N ALA A 61 3.35 -6.08 3.22
CA ALA A 61 2.57 -5.84 2.01
C ALA A 61 1.53 -6.96 1.83
N GLU A 62 1.91 -8.20 2.12
CA GLU A 62 1.00 -9.35 2.08
C GLU A 62 -0.14 -9.25 3.09
N LEU A 63 0.15 -8.78 4.31
CA LEU A 63 -0.88 -8.46 5.31
C LEU A 63 -1.83 -7.38 4.76
N ILE A 64 -1.28 -6.29 4.21
CA ILE A 64 -2.07 -5.21 3.65
C ILE A 64 -2.94 -5.68 2.48
N ARG A 65 -2.49 -6.63 1.63
CA ARG A 65 -3.28 -7.25 0.54
C ARG A 65 -4.48 -8.07 1.02
N HIS A 66 -4.55 -8.41 2.29
CA HIS A 66 -5.68 -9.15 2.88
C HIS A 66 -6.44 -8.35 3.94
N TYR A 67 -5.96 -7.15 4.30
CA TYR A 67 -6.60 -6.31 5.28
C TYR A 67 -7.78 -5.54 4.66
N PRO A 68 -9.01 -5.63 5.18
CA PRO A 68 -10.14 -4.88 4.64
C PRO A 68 -10.03 -3.39 4.98
N ILE A 69 -9.24 -2.64 4.20
CA ILE A 69 -9.07 -1.19 4.37
C ILE A 69 -10.37 -0.49 3.98
N LYS A 70 -11.03 0.13 4.95
CA LYS A 70 -12.13 1.07 4.71
C LYS A 70 -11.70 2.46 5.15
N SER A 71 -11.11 3.21 4.23
CA SER A 71 -10.77 4.60 4.51
C SER A 71 -12.05 5.42 4.65
N ARG A 72 -12.24 6.06 5.80
CA ARG A 72 -13.37 6.93 6.12
C ARG A 72 -12.90 8.34 6.40
#